data_AF-A0AB37R9S6-F1
#
_entry.id   AF-A0AB37R9S6-F1
#
_cell.length_a   1.000
_cell.length_b   1.000
_cell.length_c   1.000
_cell.angle_alpha   90.00
_cell.angle_beta   90.00
_cell.angle_gamma   90.00
#
_symmetry.space_group_name_H-M   'P 1'
#
loop_
_entity.id
_entity.type
_entity.pdbx_description
1 polymer ?
#
loop_
_entity_poly.entity_id
_entity_poly.type
_entity_poly.pdbx_seq_one_letter_code
_entity_poly.pdbx_strand_id
1 'polypeptide(L)'
;MNSAEQTVHLLNLEALTNDQYQTVISTCAIEHLVIRCTSDRKISIGSLCYGVRDADSRKIPKPVDESSLCPERARAVRAWCAETGNRHIGSGYTFYTNATEFVNFGDWCDANQHSGFLVNAEAYKTALDEFSIYLQLQIDCPKGIGTFTANRLQSQAIKSAYIIFPGSPLNFLTDINIISHSSLNKEATETPSRVEMTAHLTPYRYLFDGLTDFVLKGRAFPHRIPYMDIEATLLPAEYPITTLAVHQTAKVGNHIFWNYREERVNSLEECKARSSQTERHLIRQRHEALRELEDANSNLRHRKRIWLAALAQEAFISHFVANTGMNEAPLRKLVWSNDYTVENSENAGFVVIKQRAGGMEQYFEIQKTFLKDFKKFLELREYLTNGLPHPYLFINISKDAAKPVPIKSSCIHFANGKIRSFLDPDFSGLGYQKLRKYKSVYLLSTGQPVEVVSALMQTSGKTVLKHYAAAEEKNAIDEITEVMTLAREIFESHYALPTPASGCGGGEPEKSIEPPEAYQPNCQNFVGCVFCSKFRLHADEKSIRKVLSMRWVTSEFLNACTDIHQFHTVHGNVILRIDAIMAELVQFRPEAKALIERITQEILENFHLTDYWERLYSRLIRTKVIQ
;
A
#
# COMPACT_ATOMS: atom_id res chain seq x y z
N MET A 1 -16.93 40.04 -13.82
CA MET A 1 -16.16 40.72 -12.75
C MET A 1 -14.76 40.11 -12.74
N ASN A 2 -13.75 40.91 -13.06
CA ASN A 2 -12.36 40.48 -13.13
C ASN A 2 -11.90 39.99 -11.76
N SER A 3 -11.40 38.75 -11.69
CA SER A 3 -10.67 38.26 -10.53
C SER A 3 -9.34 39.00 -10.49
N ALA A 4 -9.23 40.02 -9.64
CA ALA A 4 -7.92 40.48 -9.20
C ALA A 4 -7.22 39.26 -8.59
N GLU A 5 -6.06 38.88 -9.11
CA GLU A 5 -5.21 37.86 -8.50
C GLU A 5 -4.89 38.33 -7.08
N GLN A 6 -5.51 37.70 -6.08
CA GLN A 6 -5.14 37.89 -4.68
C GLN A 6 -3.63 37.71 -4.55
N THR A 7 -2.94 38.72 -4.02
CA THR A 7 -1.49 38.67 -3.84
C THR A 7 -1.18 37.71 -2.70
N VAL A 8 -1.02 36.42 -3.02
CA VAL A 8 -0.81 35.36 -2.04
C VAL A 8 0.57 35.48 -1.40
N HIS A 9 0.63 35.62 -0.07
CA HIS A 9 1.90 35.53 0.65
C HIS A 9 2.16 34.07 1.05
N LEU A 10 2.89 33.34 0.20
CA LEU A 10 3.23 31.94 0.44
C LEU A 10 4.52 31.80 1.26
N LEU A 11 4.39 31.38 2.52
CA LEU A 11 5.51 31.12 3.42
C LEU A 11 5.86 29.62 3.46
N ASN A 12 7.13 29.27 3.31
CA ASN A 12 7.58 27.87 3.40
C ASN A 12 8.24 27.57 4.75
N LEU A 13 7.53 26.87 5.64
CA LEU A 13 7.96 26.66 7.02
C LEU A 13 9.25 25.83 7.11
N GLU A 14 9.40 24.77 6.29
CA GLU A 14 10.59 23.89 6.30
C GLU A 14 11.87 24.59 5.80
N ALA A 15 11.76 25.79 5.22
CA ALA A 15 12.89 26.52 4.63
C ALA A 15 13.39 27.69 5.49
N LEU A 16 12.79 27.95 6.65
CA LEU A 16 13.07 29.13 7.46
C LEU A 16 13.62 28.74 8.83
N THR A 17 14.60 29.51 9.31
CA THR A 17 14.96 29.52 10.73
C THR A 17 13.86 30.20 11.55
N ASN A 18 13.87 30.02 12.87
CA ASN A 18 12.91 30.70 13.74
C ASN A 18 12.97 32.23 13.57
N ASP A 19 14.17 32.81 13.60
CA ASP A 19 14.35 34.27 13.47
C ASP A 19 13.85 34.80 12.13
N GLN A 20 14.12 34.07 11.04
CA GLN A 20 13.62 34.42 9.70
C GLN A 20 12.09 34.40 9.66
N TYR A 21 11.48 33.36 10.23
CA TYR A 21 10.02 33.25 10.29
C TYR A 21 9.41 34.38 11.14
N GLN A 22 9.97 34.68 12.31
CA GLN A 22 9.45 35.78 13.15
C GLN A 22 9.56 37.12 12.44
N THR A 23 10.65 37.36 11.72
CA THR A 23 10.84 38.57 10.90
C THR A 23 9.78 38.67 9.79
N VAL A 24 9.46 37.55 9.13
CA VAL A 24 8.43 37.55 8.09
C VAL A 24 7.04 37.73 8.70
N ILE A 25 6.70 37.01 9.77
CA ILE A 25 5.39 37.11 10.42
C ILE A 25 5.15 38.48 11.05
N SER A 26 6.17 39.23 11.44
CA SER A 26 5.99 40.59 11.97
C SER A 26 5.69 41.63 10.88
N THR A 27 6.08 41.37 9.63
CA THR A 27 6.04 42.36 8.54
C THR A 27 5.11 42.00 7.38
N CYS A 28 4.74 40.73 7.21
CA CYS A 28 3.90 40.30 6.08
C CYS A 28 2.45 40.81 6.19
N ALA A 29 1.76 40.90 5.06
CA ALA A 29 0.30 41.05 5.03
C ALA A 29 -0.34 39.74 5.51
N ILE A 30 -0.73 39.69 6.78
CA ILE A 30 -1.15 38.47 7.47
C ILE A 30 -2.46 37.92 6.88
N GLU A 31 -3.31 38.81 6.40
CA GLU A 31 -4.58 38.56 5.74
C GLU A 31 -4.44 37.77 4.43
N HIS A 32 -3.27 37.81 3.78
CA HIS A 32 -3.00 37.01 2.58
C HIS A 32 -2.07 35.83 2.83
N LEU A 33 -1.81 35.49 4.10
CA LEU A 33 -0.84 34.45 4.48
C LEU A 33 -1.35 33.04 4.17
N VAL A 34 -0.57 32.33 3.34
CA VAL A 34 -0.65 30.89 3.13
C VAL A 34 0.65 30.26 3.61
N ILE A 35 0.57 29.29 4.52
CA ILE A 35 1.75 28.58 5.02
C ILE A 35 1.82 27.21 4.37
N ARG A 36 2.95 26.91 3.71
CA ARG A 36 3.35 25.56 3.34
C ARG A 36 4.07 24.94 4.52
N CYS A 37 3.38 24.03 5.21
CA CYS A 37 3.89 23.41 6.42
C CYS A 37 4.75 22.18 6.12
N THR A 38 4.43 21.43 5.07
CA THR A 38 5.23 20.32 4.54
C THR A 38 5.20 20.34 3.02
N SER A 39 6.04 19.51 2.37
CA SER A 39 6.02 19.31 0.90
C SER A 39 4.63 19.12 0.28
N ASP A 40 3.68 18.52 1.01
CA ASP A 40 2.34 18.18 0.55
C ASP A 40 1.20 18.86 1.33
N ARG A 41 1.50 19.74 2.30
CA ARG A 41 0.47 20.38 3.14
C ARG A 41 0.62 21.88 3.15
N LYS A 42 -0.47 22.56 2.81
CA LYS A 42 -0.60 24.02 2.84
C LYS A 42 -1.86 24.38 3.60
N ILE A 43 -1.83 25.50 4.30
CA ILE A 43 -3.01 26.04 4.98
C ILE A 43 -3.16 27.54 4.69
N SER A 44 -4.39 27.94 4.38
CA SER A 44 -4.78 29.34 4.23
C SER A 44 -5.19 29.86 5.60
N ILE A 45 -4.23 30.37 6.38
CA ILE A 45 -4.52 30.89 7.72
C ILE A 45 -4.94 32.36 7.68
N GLY A 46 -4.44 33.13 6.70
CA GLY A 46 -4.78 34.54 6.51
C GLY A 46 -6.26 34.78 6.24
N SER A 47 -6.98 33.80 5.68
CA SER A 47 -8.43 33.91 5.47
C SER A 47 -9.24 34.08 6.76
N LEU A 48 -8.69 33.73 7.93
CA LEU A 48 -9.33 34.02 9.22
C LEU A 48 -9.37 35.52 9.55
N CYS A 49 -8.66 36.37 8.80
CA CYS A 49 -8.68 37.82 8.99
C CYS A 49 -9.97 38.47 8.46
N TYR A 50 -10.81 37.74 7.73
CA TYR A 50 -12.03 38.24 7.07
C TYR A 50 -13.28 37.73 7.77
N GLY A 51 -14.33 38.54 7.81
CA GLY A 51 -15.64 38.18 8.36
C GLY A 51 -16.50 37.33 7.41
N VAL A 52 -16.24 37.39 6.09
CA VAL A 52 -16.95 36.61 5.07
C VAL A 52 -15.95 35.83 4.23
N ARG A 53 -16.03 34.49 4.30
CA ARG A 53 -15.11 33.57 3.62
C ARG A 53 -15.78 32.25 3.24
N ASP A 54 -15.28 31.64 2.17
CA ASP A 54 -15.73 30.32 1.72
C ASP A 54 -14.97 29.21 2.49
N ALA A 55 -15.55 28.83 3.64
CA ALA A 55 -15.01 27.77 4.52
C ALA A 55 -15.02 26.39 3.86
N ASP A 56 -15.91 26.13 2.91
CA ASP A 56 -16.02 24.83 2.21
C ASP A 56 -15.10 24.73 0.98
N SER A 57 -14.57 25.87 0.51
CA SER A 57 -13.64 25.90 -0.62
C SER A 57 -12.39 25.07 -0.36
N ARG A 58 -12.04 24.24 -1.35
CA ARG A 58 -10.75 23.54 -1.44
C ARG A 58 -9.64 24.39 -2.07
N LYS A 59 -9.95 25.61 -2.51
CA LYS A 59 -8.97 26.55 -3.09
C LYS A 59 -8.01 27.05 -2.00
N ILE A 60 -6.76 27.29 -2.40
CA ILE A 60 -5.72 27.92 -1.56
C ILE A 60 -5.09 29.06 -2.37
N PRO A 61 -5.15 30.32 -1.89
CA PRO A 61 -5.83 30.77 -0.67
C PRO A 61 -7.34 30.51 -0.72
N LYS A 62 -7.97 30.47 0.46
CA LYS A 62 -9.42 30.35 0.55
C LYS A 62 -10.07 31.64 0.00
N PRO A 63 -11.15 31.56 -0.80
CA PRO A 63 -11.86 32.74 -1.27
C PRO A 63 -12.45 33.53 -0.09
N VAL A 64 -12.30 34.85 -0.13
CA VAL A 64 -12.78 35.80 0.88
C VAL A 64 -13.43 37.01 0.21
N ASP A 65 -14.31 37.71 0.92
CA ASP A 65 -14.73 39.06 0.55
C ASP A 65 -13.72 40.06 1.13
N GLU A 66 -12.95 40.70 0.26
CA GLU A 66 -11.92 41.68 0.64
C GLU A 66 -12.50 42.85 1.45
N SER A 67 -13.77 43.21 1.24
CA SER A 67 -14.42 44.29 2.00
C SER A 67 -14.74 43.90 3.44
N SER A 68 -14.68 42.61 3.76
CA SER A 68 -14.95 42.06 5.09
C SER A 68 -13.70 41.90 5.98
N LEU A 69 -12.56 42.50 5.59
CA LEU A 69 -11.33 42.48 6.36
C LEU A 69 -11.55 43.09 7.76
N CYS A 70 -11.15 42.34 8.79
CA CYS A 70 -11.26 42.76 10.20
C CYS A 70 -9.86 42.92 10.81
N PRO A 71 -9.43 44.16 11.11
CA PRO A 71 -8.11 44.43 11.68
C PRO A 71 -7.84 43.73 13.02
N GLU A 72 -8.87 43.53 13.84
CA GLU A 72 -8.79 42.81 15.12
C GLU A 72 -8.47 41.34 14.91
N ARG A 73 -9.16 40.68 13.96
CA ARG A 73 -8.86 39.31 13.53
C ARG A 73 -7.43 39.20 13.00
N ALA A 74 -6.99 40.16 12.17
CA ALA A 74 -5.63 40.18 11.64
C ALA A 74 -4.55 40.24 12.75
N ARG A 75 -4.78 41.06 13.78
CA ARG A 75 -3.88 41.15 14.95
C ARG A 75 -3.83 39.83 15.72
N ALA A 76 -4.98 39.23 15.98
CA ALA A 76 -5.09 37.94 16.68
C ALA A 76 -4.42 36.79 15.90
N VAL A 77 -4.68 36.69 14.59
CA VAL A 77 -4.07 35.69 13.72
C VAL A 77 -2.55 35.85 13.66
N ARG A 78 -2.04 37.09 13.62
CA ARG A 78 -0.59 37.37 13.66
C ARG A 78 0.04 36.90 14.97
N ALA A 79 -0.57 37.23 16.11
CA ALA A 79 -0.09 36.78 17.42
C ALA A 79 -0.07 35.24 17.52
N TRP A 80 -1.13 34.60 17.03
CA TRP A 80 -1.21 33.15 16.97
C TRP A 80 -0.12 32.52 16.10
N CYS A 81 0.14 33.08 14.92
CA CYS A 81 1.18 32.61 14.00
C CYS A 81 2.58 32.76 14.59
N ALA A 82 2.86 33.89 15.26
CA ALA A 82 4.15 34.16 15.89
C ALA A 82 4.45 33.13 16.99
N GLU A 83 3.50 32.93 17.91
CA GLU A 83 3.68 32.02 19.06
C GLU A 83 3.69 30.54 18.64
N THR A 84 2.82 30.14 17.72
CA THR A 84 2.80 28.76 17.21
C THR A 84 4.06 28.44 16.42
N GLY A 85 4.58 29.41 15.66
CA GLY A 85 5.86 29.29 14.96
C GLY A 85 7.02 29.09 15.92
N ASN A 86 7.12 29.89 16.98
CA ASN A 86 8.15 29.74 18.02
C ASN A 86 8.20 28.32 18.60
N ARG A 87 7.03 27.70 18.81
CA ARG A 87 6.95 26.35 19.38
C ARG A 87 7.22 25.24 18.37
N HIS A 88 6.96 25.46 17.08
CA HIS A 88 6.81 24.37 16.10
C HIS A 88 7.47 24.59 14.73
N ILE A 89 8.36 25.56 14.56
CA ILE A 89 9.05 25.81 13.28
C ILE A 89 9.87 24.61 12.78
N GLY A 90 10.31 23.72 13.66
CA GLY A 90 10.96 22.45 13.30
C GLY A 90 10.00 21.26 13.08
N SER A 91 8.70 21.43 13.30
CA SER A 91 7.69 20.36 13.19
C SER A 91 6.50 20.81 12.35
N GLY A 92 6.70 20.89 11.04
CA GLY A 92 5.68 21.35 10.10
C GLY A 92 4.36 20.57 10.14
N TYR A 93 4.40 19.27 10.44
CA TYR A 93 3.16 18.49 10.64
C TYR A 93 2.38 18.93 11.89
N THR A 94 3.07 19.20 13.00
CA THR A 94 2.46 19.70 14.23
C THR A 94 1.90 21.10 14.02
N PHE A 95 2.65 21.98 13.34
CA PHE A 95 2.17 23.31 12.97
C PHE A 95 0.89 23.21 12.11
N TYR A 96 0.91 22.40 11.05
CA TYR A 96 -0.25 22.18 10.18
C TYR A 96 -1.48 21.69 10.95
N THR A 97 -1.26 20.73 11.85
CA THR A 97 -2.29 20.18 12.72
C THR A 97 -2.95 21.26 13.57
N ASN A 98 -2.15 22.02 14.33
CA ASN A 98 -2.66 23.05 15.23
C ASN A 98 -3.37 24.17 14.44
N ALA A 99 -2.83 24.52 13.27
CA ALA A 99 -3.41 25.54 12.40
C ALA A 99 -4.74 25.06 11.80
N THR A 100 -4.86 23.79 11.42
CA THR A 100 -6.11 23.21 10.92
C THR A 100 -7.18 23.21 12.01
N GLU A 101 -6.83 22.82 13.23
CA GLU A 101 -7.76 22.82 14.37
C GLU A 101 -8.19 24.25 14.75
N PHE A 102 -7.30 25.23 14.67
CA PHE A 102 -7.64 26.65 14.87
C PHE A 102 -8.56 27.19 13.76
N VAL A 103 -8.27 26.86 12.49
CA VAL A 103 -9.13 27.23 11.36
C VAL A 103 -10.51 26.58 11.48
N ASN A 104 -10.60 25.32 11.91
CA ASN A 104 -11.87 24.64 12.15
C ASN A 104 -12.71 25.34 13.24
N PHE A 105 -12.08 25.81 14.31
CA PHE A 105 -12.79 26.60 15.32
C PHE A 105 -13.31 27.91 14.72
N GLY A 106 -12.48 28.63 13.95
CA GLY A 106 -12.93 29.83 13.24
C GLY A 106 -14.05 29.57 12.23
N ASP A 107 -13.99 28.45 11.49
CA ASP A 107 -15.04 28.04 10.53
C ASP A 107 -16.37 27.82 11.25
N TRP A 108 -16.29 27.13 12.39
CA TRP A 108 -17.46 26.92 13.24
C TRP A 108 -18.01 28.25 13.79
N CYS A 109 -17.14 29.15 14.27
CA CYS A 109 -17.57 30.45 14.79
C CYS A 109 -18.30 31.28 13.72
N ASP A 110 -17.76 31.35 12.51
CA ASP A 110 -18.36 32.10 11.40
C ASP A 110 -19.74 31.52 11.02
N ALA A 111 -19.88 30.18 11.01
CA ALA A 111 -21.13 29.50 10.70
C ALA A 111 -22.21 29.63 11.80
N ASN A 112 -21.81 29.90 13.05
CA ASN A 112 -22.70 29.91 14.22
C ASN A 112 -22.86 31.31 14.84
N GLN A 113 -22.80 32.37 14.03
CA GLN A 113 -23.02 33.77 14.45
C GLN A 113 -21.98 34.32 15.45
N HIS A 114 -20.82 33.67 15.57
CA HIS A 114 -19.69 34.11 16.39
C HIS A 114 -18.58 34.74 15.55
N SER A 115 -18.92 35.48 14.49
CA SER A 115 -17.92 36.15 13.64
C SER A 115 -17.12 37.23 14.39
N GLY A 116 -17.56 37.67 15.56
CA GLY A 116 -16.79 38.54 16.46
C GLY A 116 -15.73 37.84 17.33
N PHE A 117 -15.53 36.51 17.24
CA PHE A 117 -14.80 35.75 18.26
C PHE A 117 -13.36 36.22 18.56
N LEU A 118 -12.67 36.88 17.63
CA LEU A 118 -11.29 37.39 17.82
C LEU A 118 -11.22 38.86 18.26
N VAL A 119 -12.35 39.53 18.46
CA VAL A 119 -12.39 40.97 18.77
C VAL A 119 -11.98 41.25 20.22
N ASN A 120 -12.45 40.44 21.17
CA ASN A 120 -12.12 40.56 22.60
C ASN A 120 -12.26 39.21 23.32
N ALA A 121 -11.77 39.15 24.56
CA ALA A 121 -11.72 37.92 25.35
C ALA A 121 -13.12 37.37 25.70
N GLU A 122 -14.08 38.26 25.93
CA GLU A 122 -15.47 37.90 26.26
C GLU A 122 -16.16 37.21 25.08
N ALA A 123 -16.06 37.80 23.87
CA ALA A 123 -16.59 37.22 22.65
C ALA A 123 -15.95 35.86 22.33
N TYR A 124 -14.64 35.74 22.54
CA TYR A 124 -13.95 34.46 22.38
C TYR A 124 -14.47 33.41 23.37
N LYS A 125 -14.67 33.80 24.64
CA LYS A 125 -15.18 32.90 25.67
C LYS A 125 -16.58 32.39 25.33
N THR A 126 -17.50 33.26 24.94
CA THR A 126 -18.85 32.86 24.53
C THR A 126 -18.80 31.87 23.37
N ALA A 127 -18.00 32.14 22.34
CA ALA A 127 -17.83 31.23 21.22
C ALA A 127 -17.21 29.88 21.63
N LEU A 128 -16.23 29.90 22.55
CA LEU A 128 -15.58 28.69 23.08
C LEU A 128 -16.53 27.81 23.89
N ASP A 129 -17.43 28.42 24.66
CA ASP A 129 -18.43 27.72 25.47
C ASP A 129 -19.42 26.98 24.58
N GLU A 130 -20.01 27.68 23.62
CA GLU A 130 -20.94 27.08 22.67
C GLU A 130 -20.26 26.05 21.77
N PHE A 131 -19.00 26.29 21.38
CA PHE A 131 -18.22 25.30 20.62
C PHE A 131 -17.97 24.03 21.43
N SER A 132 -17.68 24.16 22.73
CA SER A 132 -17.49 23.02 23.62
C SER A 132 -18.77 22.19 23.77
N ILE A 133 -19.93 22.85 23.88
CA ILE A 133 -21.24 22.18 23.89
C ILE A 133 -21.47 21.47 22.56
N TYR A 134 -21.20 22.14 21.43
CA TYR A 134 -21.30 21.54 20.10
C TYR A 134 -20.44 20.28 19.97
N LEU A 135 -19.18 20.31 20.41
CA LEU A 135 -18.29 19.16 20.36
C LEU A 135 -18.81 17.99 21.19
N GLN A 136 -19.42 18.26 22.36
CA GLN A 136 -20.05 17.23 23.18
C GLN A 136 -21.23 16.58 22.45
N LEU A 137 -22.11 17.38 21.84
CA LEU A 137 -23.22 16.88 21.04
C LEU A 137 -22.74 16.06 19.83
N GLN A 138 -21.58 16.41 19.25
CA GLN A 138 -20.97 15.62 18.17
C GLN A 138 -20.41 14.28 18.65
N ILE A 139 -19.93 14.18 19.90
CA ILE A 139 -19.52 12.89 20.47
C ILE A 139 -20.72 11.95 20.63
N ASP A 140 -21.85 12.49 21.06
CA ASP A 140 -23.06 11.70 21.34
C ASP A 140 -23.84 11.33 20.07
N CYS A 141 -23.49 11.92 18.92
CA CYS A 141 -24.12 11.66 17.63
C CYS A 141 -23.53 10.40 16.96
N PRO A 142 -24.36 9.43 16.49
CA PRO A 142 -23.86 8.21 15.81
C PRO A 142 -23.01 8.45 14.55
N LYS A 143 -23.18 9.61 13.89
CA LYS A 143 -22.41 10.03 12.71
C LYS A 143 -21.48 11.22 13.01
N GLY A 144 -21.30 11.56 14.28
CA GLY A 144 -20.46 12.67 14.70
C GLY A 144 -18.99 12.30 14.82
N ILE A 145 -18.25 12.96 15.70
CA ILE A 145 -16.80 12.82 15.83
C ILE A 145 -16.43 12.01 17.07
N GLY A 146 -15.32 11.27 17.00
CA GLY A 146 -14.81 10.57 18.18
C GLY A 146 -14.27 11.52 19.26
N THR A 147 -14.32 11.07 20.52
CA THR A 147 -13.87 11.83 21.71
C THR A 147 -12.45 12.35 21.60
N PHE A 148 -11.53 11.59 21.00
CA PHE A 148 -10.14 12.05 20.78
C PHE A 148 -10.07 13.28 19.87
N THR A 149 -10.84 13.30 18.78
CA THR A 149 -10.89 14.42 17.84
C THR A 149 -11.52 15.64 18.52
N ALA A 150 -12.62 15.44 19.24
CA ALA A 150 -13.28 16.51 20.00
C ALA A 150 -12.35 17.12 21.06
N ASN A 151 -11.65 16.29 21.85
CA ASN A 151 -10.66 16.74 22.84
C ASN A 151 -9.58 17.61 22.19
N ARG A 152 -9.07 17.22 21.02
CA ARG A 152 -8.03 17.99 20.30
C ARG A 152 -8.55 19.34 19.82
N LEU A 153 -9.72 19.37 19.19
CA LEU A 153 -10.35 20.61 18.73
C LEU A 153 -10.58 21.58 19.90
N GLN A 154 -11.16 21.10 21.00
CA GLN A 154 -11.39 21.92 22.20
C GLN A 154 -10.06 22.40 22.80
N SER A 155 -9.09 21.50 22.95
CA SER A 155 -7.76 21.83 23.51
C SER A 155 -7.05 22.91 22.70
N GLN A 156 -7.13 22.85 21.37
CA GLN A 156 -6.51 23.85 20.51
C GLN A 156 -7.25 25.19 20.55
N ALA A 157 -8.58 25.19 20.62
CA ALA A 157 -9.37 26.41 20.81
C ALA A 157 -9.05 27.10 22.14
N ILE A 158 -8.94 26.35 23.24
CA ILE A 158 -8.52 26.85 24.56
C ILE A 158 -7.10 27.43 24.50
N LYS A 159 -6.13 26.68 23.96
CA LYS A 159 -4.74 27.15 23.83
C LYS A 159 -4.65 28.44 23.02
N SER A 160 -5.43 28.54 21.95
CA SER A 160 -5.45 29.71 21.09
C SER A 160 -5.98 30.94 21.83
N ALA A 161 -6.95 30.79 22.74
CA ALA A 161 -7.47 31.88 23.58
C ALA A 161 -6.34 32.55 24.39
N TYR A 162 -5.53 31.75 25.09
CA TYR A 162 -4.42 32.25 25.90
C TYR A 162 -3.27 32.85 25.07
N ILE A 163 -3.10 32.42 23.83
CA ILE A 163 -2.13 33.00 22.90
C ILE A 163 -2.61 34.37 22.40
N ILE A 164 -3.90 34.48 22.07
CA ILE A 164 -4.48 35.68 21.43
C ILE A 164 -4.74 36.79 22.46
N PHE A 165 -5.14 36.43 23.68
CA PHE A 165 -5.45 37.38 24.76
C PHE A 165 -4.50 37.19 25.96
N PRO A 166 -3.19 37.41 25.78
CA PRO A 166 -2.24 37.28 26.87
C PRO A 166 -2.55 38.32 27.96
N GLY A 167 -2.63 37.87 29.22
CA GLY A 167 -2.89 38.76 30.36
C GLY A 167 -4.36 39.17 30.55
N SER A 168 -5.30 38.59 29.80
CA SER A 168 -6.73 38.74 30.12
C SER A 168 -7.03 38.23 31.54
N PRO A 169 -7.81 38.97 32.35
CA PRO A 169 -8.26 38.48 33.67
C PRO A 169 -9.30 37.36 33.54
N LEU A 170 -9.88 37.17 32.35
CA LEU A 170 -10.88 36.16 32.08
C LEU A 170 -10.26 34.76 32.04
N ASN A 171 -10.78 33.85 32.86
CA ASN A 171 -10.37 32.45 32.85
C ASN A 171 -11.18 31.68 31.79
N PHE A 172 -10.51 31.31 30.69
CA PHE A 172 -11.10 30.55 29.59
C PHE A 172 -11.42 29.09 29.92
N LEU A 173 -11.21 28.63 31.16
CA LEU A 173 -11.59 27.29 31.61
C LEU A 173 -12.83 27.29 32.52
N THR A 174 -13.24 28.45 33.03
CA THR A 174 -14.39 28.55 33.93
C THR A 174 -15.68 28.14 33.18
N ASP A 175 -16.50 27.31 33.82
CA ASP A 175 -17.81 26.84 33.31
C ASP A 175 -17.78 26.09 31.97
N ILE A 176 -16.60 25.61 31.53
CA ILE A 176 -16.46 24.74 30.36
C ILE A 176 -16.39 23.28 30.79
N ASN A 177 -17.19 22.44 30.14
CA ASN A 177 -17.04 20.99 30.25
C ASN A 177 -15.81 20.54 29.46
N ILE A 178 -14.71 20.24 30.17
CA ILE A 178 -13.46 19.79 29.55
C ILE A 178 -13.62 18.35 29.06
N ILE A 179 -13.54 18.18 27.74
CA ILE A 179 -13.59 16.88 27.09
C ILE A 179 -12.26 16.19 27.38
N SER A 180 -12.25 15.26 28.33
CA SER A 180 -11.06 14.48 28.66
C SER A 180 -10.94 13.25 27.77
N HIS A 181 -9.71 12.91 27.38
CA HIS A 181 -9.41 11.67 26.69
C HIS A 181 -8.24 10.97 27.41
N SER A 182 -8.51 9.85 28.07
CA SER A 182 -7.47 9.05 28.72
C SER A 182 -6.64 8.28 27.69
N SER A 183 -5.32 8.42 27.75
CA SER A 183 -4.39 7.59 26.94
C SER A 183 -4.38 6.11 27.34
N LEU A 184 -4.98 5.76 28.48
CA LEU A 184 -5.15 4.36 28.92
C LEU A 184 -6.24 3.64 28.10
N ASN A 185 -7.25 4.38 27.61
CA ASN A 185 -8.36 3.85 26.80
C ASN A 185 -8.09 3.92 25.30
N LYS A 186 -6.86 4.23 24.87
CA LYS A 186 -6.50 4.15 23.47
C LYS A 186 -6.47 2.67 23.10
N GLU A 187 -7.48 2.20 22.36
CA GLU A 187 -7.48 0.86 21.78
C GLU A 187 -6.11 0.63 21.14
N ALA A 188 -5.38 -0.36 21.66
CA ALA A 188 -4.09 -0.69 21.09
C ALA A 188 -4.33 -1.07 19.63
N THR A 189 -3.50 -0.56 18.70
CA THR A 189 -3.54 -1.07 17.33
C THR A 189 -3.38 -2.57 17.40
N GLU A 190 -4.40 -3.32 16.98
CA GLU A 190 -4.38 -4.77 17.02
C GLU A 190 -3.28 -5.30 16.11
N THR A 191 -2.62 -6.38 16.52
CA THR A 191 -1.64 -7.05 15.66
C THR A 191 -2.41 -7.69 14.52
N PRO A 192 -2.09 -7.38 13.25
CA PRO A 192 -2.81 -7.98 12.15
C PRO A 192 -2.63 -9.51 12.20
N SER A 193 -3.72 -10.23 12.01
CA SER A 193 -3.70 -11.68 11.86
C SER A 193 -2.94 -12.09 10.60
N ARG A 194 -2.54 -13.37 10.52
CA ARG A 194 -1.98 -13.95 9.29
C ARG A 194 -2.89 -13.72 8.10
N VAL A 195 -4.20 -13.96 8.27
CA VAL A 195 -5.20 -13.82 7.21
C VAL A 195 -5.25 -12.39 6.69
N GLU A 196 -5.27 -11.40 7.59
CA GLU A 196 -5.22 -9.98 7.22
C GLU A 196 -3.94 -9.60 6.47
N MET A 197 -2.78 -10.10 6.92
CA MET A 197 -1.51 -9.85 6.25
C MET A 197 -1.46 -10.50 4.87
N THR A 198 -1.95 -11.74 4.73
CA THR A 198 -2.06 -12.44 3.44
C THR A 198 -2.99 -11.70 2.48
N ALA A 199 -4.18 -11.33 2.96
CA ALA A 199 -5.18 -10.61 2.18
C ALA A 199 -4.64 -9.27 1.69
N HIS A 200 -3.77 -8.61 2.47
CA HIS A 200 -3.10 -7.38 2.06
C HIS A 200 -1.93 -7.61 1.11
N LEU A 201 -0.95 -8.41 1.51
CA LEU A 201 0.35 -8.51 0.82
C LEU A 201 0.27 -9.30 -0.48
N THR A 202 -0.67 -10.26 -0.60
CA THR A 202 -0.79 -11.10 -1.79
C THR A 202 -1.16 -10.27 -3.02
N PRO A 203 -2.27 -9.49 -3.05
CA PRO A 203 -2.57 -8.59 -4.18
C PRO A 203 -1.42 -7.66 -4.53
N TYR A 204 -0.77 -7.06 -3.52
CA TYR A 204 0.38 -6.18 -3.74
C TYR A 204 1.56 -6.92 -4.37
N ARG A 205 1.77 -8.19 -4.04
CA ARG A 205 2.83 -8.98 -4.69
C ARG A 205 2.54 -9.13 -6.19
N TYR A 206 1.30 -9.48 -6.52
CA TYR A 206 0.88 -9.66 -7.91
C TYR A 206 1.05 -8.38 -8.73
N LEU A 207 0.66 -7.24 -8.15
CA LEU A 207 0.79 -5.95 -8.80
C LEU A 207 2.25 -5.54 -8.95
N PHE A 208 3.09 -5.70 -7.93
CA PHE A 208 4.50 -5.34 -8.04
C PHE A 208 5.17 -6.14 -9.15
N ASP A 209 5.05 -7.46 -9.14
CA ASP A 209 5.76 -8.28 -10.12
C ASP A 209 5.21 -8.11 -11.54
N GLY A 210 3.89 -8.25 -11.71
CA GLY A 210 3.26 -8.21 -13.03
C GLY A 210 3.41 -6.86 -13.73
N LEU A 211 3.22 -5.75 -12.99
CA LEU A 211 3.34 -4.40 -13.56
C LEU A 211 4.79 -4.02 -13.82
N THR A 212 5.71 -4.39 -12.93
CA THR A 212 7.15 -4.15 -13.15
C THR A 212 7.63 -4.89 -14.40
N ASP A 213 7.27 -6.16 -14.54
CA ASP A 213 7.61 -6.95 -15.73
C ASP A 213 7.00 -6.36 -17.01
N PHE A 214 5.73 -5.93 -16.95
CA PHE A 214 5.05 -5.31 -18.08
C PHE A 214 5.80 -4.07 -18.60
N VAL A 215 6.19 -3.17 -17.69
CA VAL A 215 6.86 -1.91 -18.09
C VAL A 215 8.32 -2.12 -18.48
N LEU A 216 9.09 -2.91 -17.71
CA LEU A 216 10.52 -3.12 -17.97
C LEU A 216 10.76 -3.95 -19.23
N LYS A 217 9.91 -4.94 -19.52
CA LYS A 217 10.00 -5.77 -20.74
C LYS A 217 9.34 -5.11 -21.96
N GLY A 218 8.81 -3.89 -21.82
CA GLY A 218 8.18 -3.16 -22.92
C GLY A 218 7.02 -3.91 -23.58
N ARG A 219 6.23 -4.67 -22.81
CA ARG A 219 5.13 -5.47 -23.36
C ARG A 219 4.07 -4.55 -23.99
N ALA A 220 3.50 -4.96 -25.11
CA ALA A 220 2.44 -4.21 -25.79
C ALA A 220 1.10 -4.35 -25.04
N PHE A 221 0.30 -3.30 -25.08
CA PHE A 221 -1.13 -3.35 -24.80
C PHE A 221 -1.90 -3.91 -26.02
N PRO A 222 -3.08 -4.54 -25.81
CA PRO A 222 -3.57 -5.06 -24.54
C PRO A 222 -2.62 -6.11 -23.95
N HIS A 223 -2.58 -6.23 -22.63
CA HIS A 223 -1.79 -7.25 -21.95
C HIS A 223 -2.54 -7.81 -20.77
N ARG A 224 -2.24 -9.03 -20.35
CA ARG A 224 -2.77 -9.62 -19.12
C ARG A 224 -1.63 -9.91 -18.17
N ILE A 225 -1.88 -9.65 -16.90
CA ILE A 225 -1.00 -10.10 -15.82
C ILE A 225 -1.79 -11.00 -14.88
N PRO A 226 -1.13 -11.99 -14.25
CA PRO A 226 -1.73 -12.72 -13.15
C PRO A 226 -2.19 -11.77 -12.05
N TYR A 227 -3.32 -12.07 -11.41
CA TYR A 227 -3.80 -11.39 -10.21
C TYR A 227 -4.59 -12.37 -9.35
N MET A 228 -3.93 -12.94 -8.32
CA MET A 228 -4.47 -14.01 -7.48
C MET A 228 -4.90 -15.25 -8.30
N ASP A 229 -6.18 -15.62 -8.25
CA ASP A 229 -6.81 -16.72 -8.97
C ASP A 229 -7.37 -16.30 -10.34
N ILE A 230 -7.24 -15.01 -10.69
CA ILE A 230 -7.73 -14.44 -11.94
C ILE A 230 -6.62 -13.71 -12.70
N GLU A 231 -7.01 -13.04 -13.79
CA GLU A 231 -6.13 -12.16 -14.56
C GLU A 231 -6.61 -10.71 -14.46
N ALA A 232 -5.65 -9.78 -14.50
CA ALA A 232 -5.90 -8.37 -14.68
C ALA A 232 -5.51 -7.93 -16.09
N THR A 233 -6.46 -7.34 -16.82
CA THR A 233 -6.27 -6.79 -18.16
C THR A 233 -5.72 -5.37 -18.06
N LEU A 234 -4.64 -5.13 -18.79
CA LEU A 234 -3.98 -3.83 -18.96
C LEU A 234 -4.38 -3.22 -20.30
N LEU A 235 -4.85 -1.97 -20.26
CA LEU A 235 -5.23 -1.19 -21.45
C LEU A 235 -4.72 0.24 -21.34
N PRO A 236 -4.45 0.95 -22.45
CA PRO A 236 -4.11 2.36 -22.42
C PRO A 236 -5.38 3.21 -22.37
N ALA A 237 -6.29 2.86 -21.46
CA ALA A 237 -7.62 3.46 -21.31
C ALA A 237 -7.74 4.26 -20.01
N GLU A 238 -8.93 4.81 -19.73
CA GLU A 238 -9.21 5.50 -18.47
C GLU A 238 -8.90 4.60 -17.27
N TYR A 239 -9.30 3.32 -17.35
CA TYR A 239 -8.99 2.27 -16.39
C TYR A 239 -7.79 1.45 -16.89
N PRO A 240 -6.55 1.73 -16.43
CA PRO A 240 -5.37 1.17 -17.07
C PRO A 240 -5.12 -0.31 -16.71
N ILE A 241 -5.77 -0.77 -15.64
CA ILE A 241 -5.77 -2.14 -15.14
C ILE A 241 -7.18 -2.46 -14.65
N THR A 242 -7.72 -3.63 -15.04
CA THR A 242 -9.07 -4.08 -14.66
C THR A 242 -9.12 -5.59 -14.49
N THR A 243 -9.98 -6.07 -13.58
CA THR A 243 -10.38 -7.49 -13.50
C THR A 243 -11.82 -7.66 -13.98
N LEU A 244 -12.27 -8.91 -14.11
CA LEU A 244 -13.68 -9.24 -14.37
C LEU A 244 -14.65 -8.63 -13.34
N ALA A 245 -14.24 -8.55 -12.07
CA ALA A 245 -15.08 -7.95 -11.01
C ALA A 245 -15.37 -6.48 -11.31
N VAL A 246 -14.40 -5.75 -11.87
CA VAL A 246 -14.55 -4.33 -12.22
C VAL A 246 -15.27 -4.14 -13.56
N HIS A 247 -15.20 -5.11 -14.49
CA HIS A 247 -15.93 -5.06 -15.76
C HIS A 247 -17.45 -4.98 -15.57
N GLN A 248 -17.97 -5.50 -14.46
CA GLN A 248 -19.40 -5.45 -14.12
C GLN A 248 -19.85 -4.07 -13.63
N THR A 249 -18.92 -3.18 -13.29
CA THR A 249 -19.26 -1.82 -12.87
C THR A 249 -19.76 -0.99 -14.05
N ALA A 250 -20.74 -0.11 -13.81
CA ALA A 250 -21.36 0.70 -14.87
C ALA A 250 -20.33 1.55 -15.66
N LYS A 251 -19.25 2.01 -15.01
CA LYS A 251 -18.22 2.84 -15.67
C LYS A 251 -17.39 2.07 -16.67
N VAL A 252 -17.05 0.81 -16.38
CA VAL A 252 -16.20 -0.03 -17.22
C VAL A 252 -17.03 -0.84 -18.20
N GLY A 253 -18.12 -1.47 -17.73
CA GLY A 253 -19.00 -2.30 -18.55
C GLY A 253 -19.75 -1.51 -19.65
N ASN A 254 -20.10 -0.25 -19.38
CA ASN A 254 -20.77 0.62 -20.36
C ASN A 254 -19.81 1.59 -21.06
N HIS A 255 -18.50 1.34 -20.99
CA HIS A 255 -17.55 2.25 -21.61
C HIS A 255 -17.77 2.31 -23.14
N ILE A 256 -17.89 3.52 -23.68
CA ILE A 256 -18.30 3.74 -25.07
C ILE A 256 -17.24 3.24 -26.05
N PHE A 257 -15.96 3.58 -25.83
CA PHE A 257 -14.90 3.32 -26.80
C PHE A 257 -14.01 2.09 -26.51
N TRP A 258 -13.90 1.65 -25.27
CA TRP A 258 -13.05 0.52 -24.88
C TRP A 258 -13.92 -0.65 -24.45
N ASN A 259 -13.70 -1.81 -25.05
CA ASN A 259 -14.23 -3.09 -24.59
C ASN A 259 -13.18 -3.74 -23.69
N TYR A 260 -13.36 -3.63 -22.38
CA TYR A 260 -12.40 -4.18 -21.42
C TYR A 260 -12.41 -5.71 -21.38
N ARG A 261 -13.52 -6.35 -21.77
CA ARG A 261 -13.67 -7.80 -21.78
C ARG A 261 -13.01 -8.45 -23.01
N GLU A 262 -13.15 -7.81 -24.17
CA GLU A 262 -12.53 -8.24 -25.43
C GLU A 262 -11.21 -7.54 -25.74
N GLU A 263 -10.74 -6.68 -24.84
CA GLU A 263 -9.43 -6.04 -24.85
C GLU A 263 -9.13 -5.22 -26.11
N ARG A 264 -10.17 -4.58 -26.64
CA ARG A 264 -10.11 -3.84 -27.92
C ARG A 264 -10.90 -2.54 -27.86
N VAL A 265 -10.67 -1.70 -28.86
CA VAL A 265 -11.55 -0.55 -29.12
C VAL A 265 -12.85 -1.07 -29.74
N ASN A 266 -14.00 -0.57 -29.25
CA ASN A 266 -15.32 -0.88 -29.78
C ASN A 266 -15.42 -0.49 -31.27
N SER A 267 -16.24 -1.21 -32.03
CA SER A 267 -16.63 -0.83 -33.40
C SER A 267 -17.44 0.47 -33.39
N LEU A 268 -17.63 1.09 -34.56
CA LEU A 268 -18.45 2.30 -34.65
C LEU A 268 -19.91 2.03 -34.29
N GLU A 269 -20.45 0.89 -34.73
CA GLU A 269 -21.80 0.41 -34.43
C GLU A 269 -21.97 0.18 -32.92
N GLU A 270 -20.98 -0.45 -32.30
CA GLU A 270 -20.93 -0.65 -30.85
C GLU A 270 -20.89 0.67 -30.07
N CYS A 271 -20.16 1.68 -30.56
CA CYS A 271 -20.13 3.01 -29.96
C CYS A 271 -21.49 3.72 -30.09
N LYS A 272 -22.15 3.61 -31.26
CA LYS A 272 -23.49 4.17 -31.53
C LYS A 272 -24.55 3.55 -30.62
N ALA A 273 -24.47 2.25 -30.37
CA ALA A 273 -25.40 1.55 -29.47
C ALA A 273 -25.27 1.99 -28.00
N ARG A 274 -24.10 2.53 -27.60
CA ARG A 274 -23.78 2.90 -26.21
C ARG A 274 -23.83 4.41 -25.94
N SER A 275 -24.14 5.23 -26.94
CA SER A 275 -24.07 6.68 -26.81
C SER A 275 -25.11 7.39 -27.69
N SER A 276 -25.68 8.48 -27.18
CA SER A 276 -26.56 9.38 -27.92
C SER A 276 -25.80 10.47 -28.70
N GLN A 277 -24.46 10.44 -28.71
CA GLN A 277 -23.66 11.42 -29.44
C GLN A 277 -23.81 11.27 -30.96
N THR A 278 -23.65 12.38 -31.69
CA THR A 278 -23.65 12.35 -33.16
C THR A 278 -22.52 11.46 -33.69
N GLU A 279 -22.75 10.79 -34.81
CA GLU A 279 -21.78 9.91 -35.46
C GLU A 279 -20.41 10.56 -35.70
N ARG A 280 -20.38 11.83 -36.15
CA ARG A 280 -19.12 12.58 -36.37
C ARG A 280 -18.26 12.67 -35.10
N HIS A 281 -18.87 12.86 -33.93
CA HIS A 281 -18.16 12.92 -32.65
C HIS A 281 -17.65 11.54 -32.24
N LEU A 282 -18.46 10.49 -32.42
CA LEU A 282 -18.08 9.11 -32.12
C LEU A 282 -16.89 8.64 -32.98
N ILE A 283 -16.89 8.93 -34.29
CA ILE A 283 -15.78 8.60 -35.19
C ILE A 283 -14.49 9.26 -34.70
N ARG A 284 -14.53 10.55 -34.35
CA ARG A 284 -13.36 11.28 -33.86
C ARG A 284 -12.81 10.66 -32.57
N GLN A 285 -13.65 10.45 -31.57
CA GLN A 285 -13.24 9.91 -30.26
C GLN A 285 -12.79 8.44 -30.34
N ARG A 286 -13.42 7.64 -31.21
CA ARG A 286 -12.95 6.28 -31.51
C ARG A 286 -11.56 6.29 -32.16
N HIS A 287 -11.32 7.18 -33.11
CA HIS A 287 -9.98 7.36 -33.68
C HIS A 287 -8.96 7.85 -32.64
N GLU A 288 -9.36 8.69 -31.68
CA GLU A 288 -8.51 9.06 -30.55
C GLU A 288 -8.14 7.84 -29.69
N ALA A 289 -9.10 6.95 -29.38
CA ALA A 289 -8.82 5.71 -28.64
C ALA A 289 -7.89 4.75 -29.40
N LEU A 290 -8.06 4.61 -30.71
CA LEU A 290 -7.16 3.81 -31.55
C LEU A 290 -5.73 4.40 -31.59
N ARG A 291 -5.61 5.72 -31.74
CA ARG A 291 -4.31 6.40 -31.68
C ARG A 291 -3.65 6.27 -30.31
N GLU A 292 -4.42 6.36 -29.22
CA GLU A 292 -3.88 6.15 -27.87
C GLU A 292 -3.33 4.72 -27.71
N LEU A 293 -3.95 3.70 -28.32
CA LEU A 293 -3.42 2.34 -28.32
C LEU A 293 -2.07 2.25 -29.04
N GLU A 294 -1.98 2.84 -30.22
CA GLU A 294 -0.78 2.87 -31.04
C GLU A 294 0.36 3.66 -30.37
N ASP A 295 0.05 4.84 -29.83
CA ASP A 295 0.99 5.67 -29.07
C ASP A 295 1.49 4.93 -27.82
N ALA A 296 0.60 4.29 -27.05
CA ALA A 296 0.98 3.54 -25.87
C ALA A 296 1.89 2.32 -26.16
N ASN A 297 1.82 1.78 -27.37
CA ASN A 297 2.65 0.65 -27.80
C ASN A 297 3.98 1.07 -28.42
N SER A 298 4.01 2.21 -29.10
CA SER A 298 5.24 2.78 -29.67
C SER A 298 6.07 3.55 -28.64
N ASN A 299 5.42 4.13 -27.62
CA ASN A 299 6.06 4.92 -26.57
C ASN A 299 6.17 4.12 -25.25
N LEU A 300 7.36 3.61 -24.96
CA LEU A 300 7.65 2.91 -23.69
C LEU A 300 7.53 3.81 -22.45
N ARG A 301 7.40 5.12 -22.63
CA ARG A 301 7.21 6.14 -21.59
C ARG A 301 5.81 6.74 -21.62
N HIS A 302 4.87 6.11 -22.32
CA HIS A 302 3.49 6.55 -22.38
C HIS A 302 2.89 6.75 -20.97
N ARG A 303 2.09 7.80 -20.78
CA ARG A 303 1.51 8.18 -19.47
C ARG A 303 0.86 7.02 -18.72
N LYS A 304 0.19 6.11 -19.43
CA LYS A 304 -0.46 4.93 -18.81
C LYS A 304 0.56 3.91 -18.30
N ARG A 305 1.71 3.76 -18.95
CA ARG A 305 2.82 2.93 -18.45
C ARG A 305 3.45 3.54 -17.21
N ILE A 306 3.62 4.88 -17.17
CA ILE A 306 4.11 5.59 -15.98
C ILE A 306 3.15 5.42 -14.81
N TRP A 307 1.85 5.52 -15.06
CA TRP A 307 0.83 5.29 -14.03
C TRP A 307 0.89 3.87 -13.47
N LEU A 308 1.01 2.85 -14.34
CA LEU A 308 1.15 1.45 -13.94
C LEU A 308 2.46 1.20 -13.18
N ALA A 309 3.57 1.81 -13.60
CA ALA A 309 4.84 1.75 -12.88
C ALA A 309 4.77 2.42 -11.50
N ALA A 310 4.02 3.52 -11.36
CA ALA A 310 3.77 4.16 -10.07
C ALA A 310 2.94 3.27 -9.15
N LEU A 311 1.95 2.55 -9.68
CA LEU A 311 1.18 1.55 -8.91
C LEU A 311 2.08 0.36 -8.49
N ALA A 312 3.00 -0.08 -9.35
CA ALA A 312 3.99 -1.10 -9.02
C ALA A 312 4.91 -0.65 -7.86
N GLN A 313 5.36 0.61 -7.87
CA GLN A 313 6.12 1.19 -6.76
C GLN A 313 5.29 1.22 -5.47
N GLU A 314 4.03 1.65 -5.52
CA GLU A 314 3.15 1.65 -4.35
C GLU A 314 2.96 0.24 -3.77
N ALA A 315 2.89 -0.75 -4.66
CA ALA A 315 2.83 -2.15 -4.28
C ALA A 315 4.10 -2.65 -3.61
N PHE A 316 5.27 -2.25 -4.14
CA PHE A 316 6.55 -2.51 -3.50
C PHE A 316 6.67 -1.83 -2.13
N ILE A 317 6.23 -0.57 -1.98
CA ILE A 317 6.24 0.17 -0.71
C ILE A 317 5.48 -0.60 0.38
N SER A 318 4.35 -1.21 0.03
CA SER A 318 3.57 -2.05 0.95
C SER A 318 4.40 -3.19 1.55
N HIS A 319 5.09 -3.95 0.69
CA HIS A 319 6.01 -5.01 1.10
C HIS A 319 7.23 -4.48 1.85
N PHE A 320 7.81 -3.37 1.38
CA PHE A 320 8.97 -2.73 2.01
C PHE A 320 8.67 -2.29 3.44
N VAL A 321 7.48 -1.74 3.70
CA VAL A 321 7.04 -1.36 5.06
C VAL A 321 6.88 -2.58 5.95
N ALA A 322 6.27 -3.66 5.45
CA ALA A 322 6.15 -4.90 6.21
C ALA A 322 7.52 -5.50 6.55
N ASN A 323 8.51 -5.37 5.66
CA ASN A 323 9.83 -5.96 5.85
C ASN A 323 10.76 -5.13 6.75
N THR A 324 10.74 -3.81 6.58
CA THR A 324 11.60 -2.86 7.32
C THR A 324 10.98 -2.37 8.62
N GLY A 325 9.65 -2.39 8.73
CA GLY A 325 8.92 -1.74 9.82
C GLY A 325 9.06 -0.22 9.82
N MET A 326 9.51 0.42 8.73
CA MET A 326 9.76 1.87 8.71
C MET A 326 8.46 2.69 8.82
N ASN A 327 8.50 3.77 9.60
CA ASN A 327 7.38 4.72 9.68
C ASN A 327 7.21 5.45 8.35
N GLU A 328 5.99 5.90 8.05
CA GLU A 328 5.73 6.64 6.81
C GLU A 328 6.58 7.91 6.68
N ALA A 329 6.71 8.71 7.74
CA ALA A 329 7.46 9.97 7.69
C ALA A 329 8.94 9.79 7.27
N PRO A 330 9.75 8.93 7.92
CA PRO A 330 11.10 8.64 7.45
C PRO A 330 11.13 7.92 6.10
N LEU A 331 10.20 7.01 5.81
CA LEU A 331 10.12 6.32 4.52
C LEU A 331 9.99 7.29 3.34
N ARG A 332 9.14 8.31 3.48
CA ARG A 332 8.92 9.31 2.43
C ARG A 332 10.17 10.15 2.14
N LYS A 333 10.98 10.39 3.17
CA LYS A 333 12.19 11.22 3.14
C LYS A 333 13.47 10.36 3.04
N LEU A 334 13.34 9.05 2.80
CA LEU A 334 14.47 8.15 2.69
C LEU A 334 15.31 8.52 1.47
N VAL A 335 16.48 9.11 1.73
CA VAL A 335 17.40 9.55 0.68
C VAL A 335 17.97 8.31 -0.01
N TRP A 336 18.39 8.40 -1.26
CA TRP A 336 18.93 7.25 -1.99
C TRP A 336 20.11 7.60 -2.90
N SER A 337 21.11 6.72 -2.90
CA SER A 337 22.23 6.64 -3.83
C SER A 337 22.30 5.21 -4.38
N ASN A 338 22.67 5.08 -5.66
CA ASN A 338 22.92 3.76 -6.26
C ASN A 338 24.26 3.15 -5.79
N ASP A 339 25.07 3.90 -5.06
CA ASP A 339 26.26 3.40 -4.36
C ASP A 339 25.87 2.90 -2.97
N TYR A 340 25.60 1.59 -2.87
CA TYR A 340 25.18 0.92 -1.64
C TYR A 340 25.89 -0.43 -1.46
N THR A 341 26.09 -0.83 -0.21
CA THR A 341 26.60 -2.14 0.17
C THR A 341 25.50 -2.99 0.80
N VAL A 342 25.64 -4.31 0.66
CA VAL A 342 24.78 -5.30 1.31
C VAL A 342 25.66 -6.11 2.25
N GLU A 343 25.37 -6.02 3.54
CA GLU A 343 26.12 -6.73 4.58
C GLU A 343 25.18 -7.70 5.30
N ASN A 344 25.72 -8.81 5.82
CA ASN A 344 24.94 -9.65 6.72
C ASN A 344 24.57 -8.85 7.98
N SER A 345 23.31 -8.94 8.38
CA SER A 345 22.88 -8.39 9.66
C SER A 345 23.38 -9.27 10.80
N GLU A 346 23.49 -8.68 11.99
CA GLU A 346 23.61 -9.42 13.26
C GLU A 346 22.37 -10.30 13.50
N ASN A 347 21.24 -9.95 12.89
CA ASN A 347 20.01 -10.76 12.94
C ASN A 347 20.03 -11.85 11.85
N ALA A 348 19.93 -13.11 12.28
CA ALA A 348 19.85 -14.26 11.38
C ALA A 348 18.67 -14.11 10.40
N GLY A 349 18.93 -14.34 9.11
CA GLY A 349 17.93 -14.20 8.05
C GLY A 349 17.79 -12.80 7.45
N PHE A 350 18.55 -11.80 7.93
CA PHE A 350 18.49 -10.42 7.46
C PHE A 350 19.81 -9.93 6.85
N VAL A 351 19.71 -8.85 6.08
CA VAL A 351 20.82 -8.08 5.52
C VAL A 351 20.61 -6.60 5.77
N VAL A 352 21.70 -5.89 6.01
CA VAL A 352 21.72 -4.44 6.14
C VAL A 352 22.09 -3.85 4.78
N ILE A 353 21.23 -2.95 4.29
CA ILE A 353 21.52 -2.12 3.13
C ILE A 353 22.12 -0.82 3.66
N LYS A 354 23.41 -0.59 3.40
CA LYS A 354 24.10 0.65 3.77
C LYS A 354 24.36 1.48 2.55
N GLN A 355 24.12 2.78 2.64
CA GLN A 355 24.42 3.70 1.56
C GLN A 355 24.97 5.02 2.11
N ARG A 356 25.71 5.73 1.26
CA ARG A 356 26.12 7.11 1.50
C ARG A 356 25.35 8.03 0.57
N ALA A 357 24.48 8.86 1.16
CA ALA A 357 23.71 9.82 0.40
C ALA A 357 23.78 11.20 1.09
N GLY A 358 24.23 12.22 0.34
CA GLY A 358 24.33 13.59 0.85
C GLY A 358 25.31 13.77 2.01
N GLY A 359 26.36 12.95 2.11
CA GLY A 359 27.35 13.01 3.18
C GLY A 359 26.93 12.36 4.51
N MET A 360 25.75 11.75 4.57
CA MET A 360 25.27 10.99 5.74
C MET A 360 25.15 9.51 5.42
N GLU A 361 25.57 8.66 6.36
CA GLU A 361 25.33 7.22 6.28
C GLU A 361 23.88 6.93 6.66
N GLN A 362 23.16 6.28 5.75
CA GLN A 362 21.82 5.77 5.99
C GLN A 362 21.84 4.27 5.79
N TYR A 363 21.15 3.56 6.67
CA TYR A 363 20.98 2.13 6.55
C TYR A 363 19.58 1.72 6.93
N PHE A 364 19.14 0.60 6.36
CA PHE A 364 17.94 -0.10 6.77
C PHE A 364 18.15 -1.60 6.59
N GLU A 365 17.37 -2.38 7.32
CA GLU A 365 17.50 -3.83 7.36
C GLU A 365 16.30 -4.50 6.69
N ILE A 366 16.58 -5.51 5.85
CA ILE A 366 15.57 -6.31 5.15
C ILE A 366 15.89 -7.80 5.26
N GLN A 367 14.89 -8.65 5.09
CA GLN A 367 15.07 -10.10 5.01
C GLN A 367 15.94 -10.45 3.80
N LYS A 368 16.81 -11.47 3.94
CA LYS A 368 17.63 -12.01 2.86
C LYS A 368 16.80 -12.40 1.64
N THR A 369 15.62 -12.99 1.87
CA THR A 369 14.68 -13.40 0.82
C THR A 369 14.09 -12.20 0.06
N PHE A 370 13.96 -11.03 0.70
CA PHE A 370 13.42 -9.81 0.09
C PHE A 370 14.44 -9.04 -0.75
N LEU A 371 15.74 -9.37 -0.66
CA LEU A 371 16.80 -8.69 -1.40
C LEU A 371 16.61 -8.73 -2.92
N LYS A 372 16.09 -9.85 -3.45
CA LYS A 372 15.78 -9.99 -4.88
C LYS A 372 14.73 -8.99 -5.33
N ASP A 373 13.69 -8.80 -4.52
CA ASP A 373 12.61 -7.86 -4.81
C ASP A 373 13.07 -6.41 -4.68
N PHE A 374 13.92 -6.13 -3.70
CA PHE A 374 14.57 -4.84 -3.56
C PHE A 374 15.37 -4.48 -4.81
N LYS A 375 16.18 -5.42 -5.33
CA LYS A 375 16.93 -5.22 -6.58
C LYS A 375 16.00 -4.99 -7.78
N LYS A 376 14.94 -5.80 -7.92
CA LYS A 376 13.91 -5.61 -8.96
C LYS A 376 13.25 -4.24 -8.88
N PHE A 377 13.00 -3.74 -7.66
CA PHE A 377 12.49 -2.39 -7.47
C PHE A 377 13.49 -1.31 -7.92
N LEU A 378 14.80 -1.50 -7.74
CA LEU A 378 15.79 -0.53 -8.23
C LEU A 378 15.76 -0.39 -9.76
N GLU A 379 15.51 -1.48 -10.49
CA GLU A 379 15.29 -1.43 -11.95
C GLU A 379 14.01 -0.65 -12.31
N LEU A 380 12.90 -0.89 -11.60
CA LEU A 380 11.67 -0.11 -11.74
C LEU A 380 11.89 1.37 -11.42
N ARG A 381 12.68 1.66 -10.39
CA ARG A 381 13.02 3.02 -9.97
C ARG A 381 13.80 3.74 -11.07
N GLU A 382 14.78 3.09 -11.68
CA GLU A 382 15.54 3.64 -12.81
C GLU A 382 14.62 3.93 -14.00
N TYR A 383 13.67 3.05 -14.30
CA TYR A 383 12.62 3.31 -15.28
C TYR A 383 11.79 4.56 -14.89
N LEU A 384 11.37 4.70 -13.63
CA LEU A 384 10.58 5.85 -13.17
C LEU A 384 11.35 7.17 -13.25
N THR A 385 12.65 7.18 -12.89
CA THR A 385 13.50 8.36 -12.94
C THR A 385 13.99 8.68 -14.35
N ASN A 386 13.93 7.73 -15.28
CA ASN A 386 14.40 7.88 -16.66
C ASN A 386 15.87 8.33 -16.71
N GLY A 387 16.70 7.72 -15.86
CA GLY A 387 18.13 8.04 -15.75
C GLY A 387 18.44 9.40 -15.08
N LEU A 388 17.43 10.17 -14.67
CA LEU A 388 17.65 11.45 -14.01
C LEU A 388 18.05 11.25 -12.53
N PRO A 389 18.98 12.07 -12.00
CA PRO A 389 19.26 12.09 -10.57
C PRO A 389 18.01 12.37 -9.76
N HIS A 390 17.74 11.53 -8.76
CA HIS A 390 16.60 11.68 -7.88
C HIS A 390 17.00 11.40 -6.43
N PRO A 391 16.71 12.32 -5.49
CA PRO A 391 17.29 12.27 -4.14
C PRO A 391 16.67 11.20 -3.24
N TYR A 392 15.44 10.76 -3.50
CA TYR A 392 14.71 9.81 -2.64
C TYR A 392 14.66 8.40 -3.23
N LEU A 393 14.58 7.38 -2.38
CA LEU A 393 14.42 5.97 -2.79
C LEU A 393 13.13 5.79 -3.59
N PHE A 394 12.01 6.29 -3.04
CA PHE A 394 10.70 6.23 -3.70
C PHE A 394 10.42 7.51 -4.49
N ILE A 395 9.85 7.36 -5.68
CA ILE A 395 9.71 8.44 -6.64
C ILE A 395 8.32 9.08 -6.55
N ASN A 396 8.26 10.39 -6.38
CA ASN A 396 7.00 11.12 -6.46
C ASN A 396 6.63 11.32 -7.94
N ILE A 397 5.60 10.63 -8.41
CA ILE A 397 5.08 10.77 -9.76
C ILE A 397 3.90 11.74 -9.74
N SER A 398 4.03 12.84 -10.48
CA SER A 398 2.96 13.84 -10.65
C SER A 398 2.92 14.34 -12.08
N LYS A 399 1.72 14.32 -12.70
CA LYS A 399 1.53 14.63 -14.13
C LYS A 399 2.50 13.83 -15.01
N ASP A 400 2.55 12.52 -14.76
CA ASP A 400 3.36 11.55 -15.50
C ASP A 400 4.88 11.81 -15.50
N ALA A 401 5.36 12.60 -14.54
CA ALA A 401 6.77 12.94 -14.39
C ALA A 401 7.27 12.73 -12.95
N ALA A 402 8.50 12.25 -12.81
CA ALA A 402 9.22 12.20 -11.55
C ALA A 402 9.47 13.62 -11.02
N LYS A 403 9.18 13.84 -9.74
CA LYS A 403 9.39 15.11 -9.05
C LYS A 403 10.40 14.92 -7.92
N PRO A 404 11.44 15.77 -7.81
CA PRO A 404 12.50 15.65 -6.80
C PRO A 404 12.03 16.11 -5.42
N VAL A 405 10.88 15.59 -4.97
CA VAL A 405 10.26 15.86 -3.68
C VAL A 405 9.84 14.52 -3.06
N PRO A 406 9.69 14.44 -1.73
CA PRO A 406 9.20 13.24 -1.07
C PRO A 406 7.88 12.74 -1.66
N ILE A 407 7.64 11.43 -1.63
CA ILE A 407 6.32 10.89 -1.99
C ILE A 407 5.24 11.46 -1.05
N LYS A 408 3.99 11.47 -1.51
CA LYS A 408 2.85 12.02 -0.74
C LYS A 408 2.55 11.18 0.50
N SER A 409 2.00 11.80 1.54
CA SER A 409 1.49 11.06 2.70
C SER A 409 0.32 10.15 2.33
N SER A 410 0.08 9.16 3.19
CA SER A 410 -0.95 8.13 3.10
C SER A 410 -0.89 7.28 1.82
N CYS A 411 0.31 7.01 1.29
CA CYS A 411 0.42 6.36 -0.03
C CYS A 411 -0.15 4.94 -0.05
N ILE A 412 0.00 4.15 1.03
CA ILE A 412 -0.63 2.82 1.15
C ILE A 412 -2.17 2.93 1.18
N HIS A 413 -2.72 3.93 1.88
CA HIS A 413 -4.17 4.14 1.89
C HIS A 413 -4.71 4.47 0.49
N PHE A 414 -4.01 5.35 -0.24
CA PHE A 414 -4.38 5.67 -1.62
C PHE A 414 -4.21 4.47 -2.55
N ALA A 415 -3.16 3.67 -2.38
CA ALA A 415 -2.95 2.44 -3.14
C ALA A 415 -4.07 1.41 -2.87
N ASN A 416 -4.49 1.23 -1.61
CA ASN A 416 -5.65 0.40 -1.26
C ASN A 416 -6.93 0.91 -1.97
N GLY A 417 -7.10 2.23 -2.07
CA GLY A 417 -8.20 2.85 -2.82
C GLY A 417 -8.14 2.59 -4.32
N LYS A 418 -6.94 2.55 -4.92
CA LYS A 418 -6.76 2.17 -6.33
C LYS A 418 -7.09 0.69 -6.55
N ILE A 419 -6.62 -0.21 -5.68
CA ILE A 419 -6.99 -1.63 -5.78
C ILE A 419 -8.51 -1.79 -5.74
N ARG A 420 -9.20 -1.12 -4.79
CA ARG A 420 -10.67 -1.11 -4.76
C ARG A 420 -11.33 -0.59 -6.02
N SER A 421 -10.80 0.47 -6.61
CA SER A 421 -11.43 1.14 -7.74
C SER A 421 -11.17 0.45 -9.08
N PHE A 422 -10.03 -0.22 -9.22
CA PHE A 422 -9.53 -0.72 -10.49
C PHE A 422 -9.45 -2.25 -10.56
N LEU A 423 -9.41 -2.97 -9.43
CA LEU A 423 -9.15 -4.41 -9.41
C LEU A 423 -10.15 -5.23 -8.60
N ASP A 424 -10.48 -4.80 -7.40
CA ASP A 424 -11.24 -5.61 -6.45
C ASP A 424 -12.07 -4.71 -5.53
N PRO A 425 -13.36 -4.47 -5.83
CA PRO A 425 -14.23 -3.59 -5.04
C PRO A 425 -14.29 -3.92 -3.55
N ASP A 426 -14.08 -5.19 -3.17
CA ASP A 426 -14.18 -5.68 -1.80
C ASP A 426 -12.82 -5.65 -1.06
N PHE A 427 -11.75 -5.21 -1.73
CA PHE A 427 -10.41 -5.18 -1.16
C PHE A 427 -10.33 -4.31 0.10
N SER A 428 -9.99 -4.94 1.23
CA SER A 428 -9.76 -4.28 2.51
C SER A 428 -8.30 -4.42 2.94
N GLY A 429 -7.44 -3.57 2.37
CA GLY A 429 -6.03 -3.52 2.72
C GLY A 429 -5.75 -2.87 4.09
N LEU A 430 -4.63 -3.26 4.69
CA LEU A 430 -4.06 -2.71 5.92
C LEU A 430 -3.43 -1.33 5.72
N GLY A 431 -3.31 -0.59 6.82
CA GLY A 431 -2.58 0.68 6.89
C GLY A 431 -1.16 0.52 7.45
N TYR A 432 -0.37 1.60 7.36
CA TYR A 432 1.01 1.67 7.87
C TYR A 432 1.17 1.15 9.31
N GLN A 433 0.23 1.48 10.19
CA GLN A 433 0.32 1.12 11.61
C GLN A 433 0.26 -0.40 11.83
N LYS A 434 -0.70 -1.09 11.18
CA LYS A 434 -0.83 -2.56 11.27
C LYS A 434 0.37 -3.26 10.64
N LEU A 435 0.80 -2.82 9.44
CA LEU A 435 1.98 -3.39 8.75
C LEU A 435 3.27 -3.23 9.56
N ARG A 436 3.46 -2.07 10.20
CA ARG A 436 4.62 -1.81 11.04
C ARG A 436 4.57 -2.60 12.34
N LYS A 437 3.38 -2.77 12.94
CA LYS A 437 3.22 -3.53 14.18
C LYS A 437 3.70 -4.97 13.99
N TYR A 438 3.41 -5.59 12.85
CA TYR A 438 3.91 -6.93 12.51
C TYR A 438 5.43 -7.08 12.75
N LYS A 439 6.25 -6.17 12.20
CA LYS A 439 7.71 -6.26 12.33
C LYS A 439 8.19 -6.21 13.78
N SER A 440 7.62 -5.31 14.60
CA SER A 440 7.99 -5.21 16.02
C SER A 440 7.68 -6.49 16.77
N VAL A 441 6.51 -7.08 16.53
CA VAL A 441 6.11 -8.31 17.21
C VAL A 441 6.98 -9.47 16.68
N TYR A 442 7.29 -9.50 15.37
CA TYR A 442 8.15 -10.53 14.76
C TYR A 442 9.52 -10.63 15.43
N LEU A 443 10.18 -9.49 15.62
CA LEU A 443 11.51 -9.51 16.21
C LEU A 443 11.47 -10.04 17.65
N LEU A 444 10.45 -9.64 18.42
CA LEU A 444 10.27 -10.11 19.79
C LEU A 444 9.96 -11.61 19.86
N SER A 445 9.16 -12.16 18.94
CA SER A 445 8.88 -13.61 18.93
C SER A 445 10.11 -14.43 18.59
N THR A 446 11.02 -13.90 17.77
CA THR A 446 12.32 -14.53 17.44
C THR A 446 13.35 -14.42 18.56
N GLY A 447 12.97 -13.90 19.73
CA GLY A 447 13.82 -13.81 20.92
C GLY A 447 14.73 -12.59 20.98
N GLN A 448 14.51 -11.58 20.12
CA GLN A 448 15.30 -10.35 20.16
C GLN A 448 14.98 -9.51 21.42
N PRO A 449 15.99 -8.96 22.11
CA PRO A 449 15.77 -8.08 23.27
C PRO A 449 14.94 -6.85 22.91
N VAL A 450 14.13 -6.37 23.86
CA VAL A 450 13.25 -5.19 23.68
C VAL A 450 14.06 -3.96 23.26
N GLU A 451 15.27 -3.81 23.76
CA GLU A 451 16.19 -2.72 23.46
C GLU A 451 16.59 -2.73 21.98
N VAL A 452 16.89 -3.92 21.44
CA VAL A 452 17.23 -4.13 20.02
C VAL A 452 16.02 -3.83 19.14
N VAL A 453 14.85 -4.35 19.50
CA VAL A 453 13.61 -4.09 18.75
C VAL A 453 13.25 -2.60 18.80
N SER A 454 13.43 -1.95 19.94
CA SER A 454 13.19 -0.52 20.12
C SER A 454 14.09 0.33 19.24
N ALA A 455 15.38 0.00 19.18
CA ALA A 455 16.36 0.66 18.34
C ALA A 455 16.02 0.48 16.85
N LEU A 456 15.73 -0.75 16.42
CA LEU A 456 15.41 -1.05 15.03
C LEU A 456 14.11 -0.39 14.57
N MET A 457 13.08 -0.45 15.42
CA MET A 457 11.80 0.17 15.13
C MET A 457 11.85 1.69 15.30
N GLN A 458 12.88 2.27 15.92
CA GLN A 458 12.92 3.69 16.29
C GLN A 458 11.71 4.08 17.17
N THR A 459 11.40 3.25 18.17
CA THR A 459 10.30 3.44 19.13
C THR A 459 10.78 3.19 20.56
N SER A 460 10.12 3.78 21.55
CA SER A 460 10.49 3.54 22.95
C SER A 460 10.21 2.11 23.40
N GLY A 461 11.06 1.53 24.26
CA GLY A 461 10.87 0.18 24.82
C GLY A 461 9.55 0.02 25.58
N LYS A 462 9.06 1.09 26.22
CA LYS A 462 7.73 1.12 26.83
C LYS A 462 6.61 0.93 25.81
N THR A 463 6.73 1.54 24.63
CA THR A 463 5.78 1.36 23.52
C THR A 463 5.84 -0.06 22.98
N VAL A 464 7.05 -0.59 22.75
CA VAL A 464 7.28 -1.96 22.28
C VAL A 464 6.68 -3.00 23.24
N LEU A 465 6.95 -2.89 24.54
CA LEU A 465 6.41 -3.78 25.58
C LEU A 465 4.90 -3.68 25.73
N LYS A 466 4.32 -2.47 25.64
CA LYS A 466 2.86 -2.28 25.66
C LYS A 466 2.18 -3.02 24.49
N HIS A 467 2.91 -3.21 23.39
CA HIS A 467 2.41 -3.88 22.19
C HIS A 467 2.74 -5.38 22.13
N TYR A 468 3.47 -5.94 23.09
CA TYR A 468 3.92 -7.34 23.11
C TYR A 468 3.42 -8.06 24.38
N ALA A 469 2.12 -8.12 24.56
CA ALA A 469 1.51 -8.57 25.81
C ALA A 469 0.56 -9.77 25.66
N ALA A 470 0.34 -10.29 24.46
CA ALA A 470 -0.59 -11.39 24.24
C ALA A 470 0.07 -12.61 23.57
N ALA A 471 -0.16 -13.80 24.12
CA ALA A 471 0.34 -15.08 23.58
C ALA A 471 -0.16 -15.37 22.15
N GLU A 472 -1.32 -14.83 21.77
CA GLU A 472 -1.89 -14.90 20.41
C GLU A 472 -1.00 -14.19 19.37
N GLU A 473 -0.22 -13.20 19.76
CA GLU A 473 0.65 -12.43 18.85
C GLU A 473 1.85 -13.26 18.38
N LYS A 474 2.31 -14.25 19.15
CA LYS A 474 3.45 -15.12 18.79
C LYS A 474 3.11 -16.08 17.65
N ASN A 475 1.93 -16.71 17.70
CA ASN A 475 1.46 -17.64 16.66
C ASN A 475 1.20 -16.93 15.33
N ALA A 476 0.66 -15.71 15.38
CA ALA A 476 0.41 -14.92 14.17
C ALA A 476 1.69 -14.64 13.35
N ILE A 477 2.87 -14.63 13.98
CA ILE A 477 4.12 -14.20 13.36
C ILE A 477 4.81 -15.27 12.54
N ASP A 478 4.96 -16.47 13.12
CA ASP A 478 5.62 -17.59 12.44
C ASP A 478 4.90 -17.85 11.11
N GLU A 479 3.57 -17.71 11.14
CA GLU A 479 2.67 -17.80 10.02
C GLU A 479 2.81 -16.69 8.95
N ILE A 480 3.21 -15.45 9.30
CA ILE A 480 3.35 -14.33 8.34
C ILE A 480 4.72 -14.33 7.64
N THR A 481 5.76 -14.86 8.29
CA THR A 481 7.07 -15.09 7.62
C THR A 481 6.92 -16.11 6.49
N GLU A 482 6.08 -17.12 6.73
CA GLU A 482 5.60 -18.03 5.69
C GLU A 482 4.80 -17.29 4.61
N VAL A 483 3.91 -16.34 4.94
CA VAL A 483 3.15 -15.55 3.93
C VAL A 483 4.06 -14.72 3.02
N MET A 484 5.09 -14.06 3.55
CA MET A 484 6.06 -13.31 2.73
C MET A 484 6.87 -14.24 1.81
N THR A 485 7.19 -15.44 2.29
CA THR A 485 7.92 -16.47 1.54
C THR A 485 7.01 -17.14 0.50
N LEU A 486 5.76 -17.39 0.85
CA LEU A 486 4.73 -18.01 0.03
C LEU A 486 4.24 -17.07 -1.07
N ALA A 487 4.03 -15.78 -0.79
CA ALA A 487 3.66 -14.81 -1.82
C ALA A 487 4.69 -14.79 -2.95
N ARG A 488 5.98 -14.99 -2.62
CA ARG A 488 7.06 -15.19 -3.60
C ARG A 488 6.94 -16.54 -4.32
N GLU A 489 6.70 -17.64 -3.62
CA GLU A 489 6.53 -18.98 -4.23
C GLU A 489 5.32 -19.07 -5.18
N ILE A 490 4.23 -18.40 -4.83
CA ILE A 490 3.03 -18.22 -5.65
C ILE A 490 3.35 -17.45 -6.93
N PHE A 491 4.30 -16.50 -6.92
CA PHE A 491 4.67 -15.76 -8.13
C PHE A 491 5.72 -16.46 -8.98
N GLU A 492 6.64 -17.16 -8.33
CA GLU A 492 7.56 -18.03 -9.06
C GLU A 492 6.82 -19.20 -9.71
N SER A 493 5.60 -19.55 -9.27
CA SER A 493 4.70 -20.43 -10.02
C SER A 493 4.10 -19.75 -11.25
N HIS A 494 3.64 -18.51 -11.22
CA HIS A 494 3.08 -17.85 -12.43
C HIS A 494 4.03 -17.68 -13.63
N TYR A 495 5.34 -17.62 -13.41
CA TYR A 495 6.34 -17.68 -14.49
C TYR A 495 6.85 -19.09 -14.79
N ALA A 496 6.18 -20.11 -14.27
CA ALA A 496 6.60 -21.46 -14.43
C ALA A 496 6.47 -21.92 -15.87
N LEU A 497 7.56 -22.47 -16.41
CA LEU A 497 7.48 -23.32 -17.58
C LEU A 497 6.53 -24.49 -17.26
N PRO A 498 5.55 -24.79 -18.12
CA PRO A 498 4.66 -25.91 -17.89
C PRO A 498 5.46 -27.20 -17.96
N THR A 499 5.38 -28.01 -16.92
CA THR A 499 5.98 -29.35 -16.89
C THR A 499 4.92 -30.41 -16.61
N PRO A 500 5.21 -31.69 -16.84
CA PRO A 500 4.31 -32.75 -16.42
C PRO A 500 4.12 -32.90 -14.90
N ALA A 501 5.11 -32.50 -14.09
CA ALA A 501 4.98 -32.56 -12.63
C ALA A 501 4.15 -31.41 -12.06
N SER A 502 4.26 -30.19 -12.61
CA SER A 502 3.43 -29.01 -12.31
C SER A 502 4.00 -27.81 -13.10
N GLY A 503 4.45 -26.75 -12.43
CA GLY A 503 5.27 -25.67 -12.96
C GLY A 503 6.76 -25.81 -12.60
N CYS A 504 7.63 -25.18 -13.40
CA CYS A 504 9.07 -25.06 -13.15
C CYS A 504 9.59 -23.62 -13.32
N GLY A 505 10.36 -23.09 -12.36
CA GLY A 505 10.97 -21.76 -12.41
C GLY A 505 12.14 -21.59 -13.41
N GLY A 506 12.50 -22.63 -14.16
CA GLY A 506 13.59 -22.62 -15.15
C GLY A 506 15.00 -22.75 -14.54
N GLY A 507 15.98 -23.09 -15.39
CA GLY A 507 17.37 -23.33 -15.00
C GLY A 507 17.72 -24.81 -14.78
N GLU A 508 18.93 -25.07 -14.28
CA GLU A 508 19.40 -26.42 -13.96
C GLU A 508 18.70 -26.99 -12.72
N PRO A 509 18.45 -28.32 -12.69
CA PRO A 509 17.80 -28.97 -11.56
C PRO A 509 18.71 -28.94 -10.33
N GLU A 510 18.17 -28.49 -9.21
CA GLU A 510 18.89 -28.32 -7.94
C GLU A 510 18.00 -28.80 -6.80
N LYS A 511 18.53 -29.56 -5.84
CA LYS A 511 17.75 -30.06 -4.70
C LYS A 511 17.44 -28.95 -3.70
N SER A 512 16.19 -28.84 -3.27
CA SER A 512 15.78 -27.96 -2.16
C SER A 512 15.79 -28.67 -0.81
N ILE A 513 15.51 -29.97 -0.82
CA ILE A 513 15.47 -30.87 0.33
C ILE A 513 16.16 -32.17 -0.13
N GLU A 514 16.79 -32.91 0.77
CA GLU A 514 17.45 -34.17 0.43
C GLU A 514 16.44 -35.19 -0.15
N PRO A 515 16.55 -35.56 -1.43
CA PRO A 515 15.64 -36.50 -2.05
C PRO A 515 16.15 -37.95 -1.88
N PRO A 516 15.27 -38.95 -1.95
CA PRO A 516 15.71 -40.33 -2.15
C PRO A 516 16.51 -40.46 -3.45
N GLU A 517 17.43 -41.43 -3.51
CA GLU A 517 18.36 -41.61 -4.64
C GLU A 517 17.63 -41.75 -5.99
N ALA A 518 16.51 -42.48 -6.03
CA ALA A 518 15.69 -42.66 -7.23
C ALA A 518 14.90 -41.41 -7.68
N TYR A 519 14.86 -40.36 -6.85
CA TYR A 519 14.03 -39.16 -7.01
C TYR A 519 14.85 -37.87 -7.03
N GLN A 520 16.14 -37.97 -7.38
CA GLN A 520 16.96 -36.80 -7.62
C GLN A 520 16.31 -35.89 -8.69
N PRO A 521 16.27 -34.57 -8.48
CA PRO A 521 15.76 -33.62 -9.48
C PRO A 521 16.39 -33.85 -10.85
N ASN A 522 15.55 -34.17 -11.84
CA ASN A 522 16.00 -34.45 -13.21
C ASN A 522 14.99 -33.88 -14.21
N CYS A 523 15.42 -32.93 -15.05
CA CYS A 523 14.54 -32.30 -16.05
C CYS A 523 14.07 -33.26 -17.16
N GLN A 524 14.63 -34.47 -17.26
CA GLN A 524 14.18 -35.52 -18.18
C GLN A 524 13.23 -36.52 -17.51
N ASN A 525 13.21 -36.58 -16.17
CA ASN A 525 12.34 -37.46 -15.40
C ASN A 525 11.67 -36.71 -14.25
N PHE A 526 10.38 -36.42 -14.44
CA PHE A 526 9.64 -35.50 -13.59
C PHE A 526 9.22 -36.07 -12.21
N VAL A 527 9.50 -37.34 -11.92
CA VAL A 527 9.16 -37.96 -10.63
C VAL A 527 9.88 -37.29 -9.44
N GLY A 528 11.10 -36.78 -9.67
CA GLY A 528 11.90 -36.09 -8.65
C GLY A 528 11.59 -34.60 -8.50
N CYS A 529 10.64 -34.05 -9.28
CA CYS A 529 10.43 -32.61 -9.32
C CYS A 529 10.03 -32.01 -7.97
N VAL A 530 9.26 -32.72 -7.13
CA VAL A 530 8.82 -32.19 -5.81
C VAL A 530 9.95 -31.91 -4.81
N PHE A 531 11.16 -32.37 -5.10
CA PHE A 531 12.38 -32.09 -4.34
C PHE A 531 13.29 -31.03 -4.98
N CYS A 532 12.86 -30.46 -6.11
CA CYS A 532 13.63 -29.47 -6.85
C CYS A 532 13.36 -28.05 -6.32
N SER A 533 14.42 -27.24 -6.16
CA SER A 533 14.34 -25.81 -5.83
C SER A 533 13.62 -24.99 -6.89
N LYS A 534 13.47 -25.53 -8.11
CA LYS A 534 12.74 -24.92 -9.22
C LYS A 534 11.29 -25.40 -9.35
N PHE A 535 10.82 -26.36 -8.54
CA PHE A 535 9.43 -26.83 -8.61
C PHE A 535 8.44 -25.78 -8.14
N ARG A 536 7.34 -25.64 -8.87
CA ARG A 536 6.31 -24.65 -8.59
C ARG A 536 4.94 -25.26 -8.71
N LEU A 537 4.06 -24.95 -7.75
CA LEU A 537 2.67 -25.36 -7.77
C LEU A 537 1.77 -24.13 -8.00
N HIS A 538 0.92 -24.19 -9.01
CA HIS A 538 -0.21 -23.27 -9.10
C HIS A 538 -1.39 -23.85 -8.34
N ALA A 539 -2.14 -22.99 -7.66
CA ALA A 539 -3.38 -23.34 -7.01
C ALA A 539 -4.55 -23.39 -8.01
N ASP A 540 -4.34 -24.01 -9.16
CA ASP A 540 -5.34 -24.24 -10.21
C ASP A 540 -5.57 -25.75 -10.40
N GLU A 541 -6.73 -26.10 -10.98
CA GLU A 541 -7.11 -27.50 -11.19
C GLU A 541 -6.06 -28.28 -11.98
N LYS A 542 -5.47 -27.65 -13.01
CA LYS A 542 -4.52 -28.31 -13.91
C LYS A 542 -3.23 -28.71 -13.16
N SER A 543 -2.70 -27.84 -12.33
CA SER A 543 -1.45 -28.10 -11.60
C SER A 543 -1.67 -29.05 -10.44
N ILE A 544 -2.78 -28.92 -9.71
CA ILE A 544 -3.17 -29.84 -8.64
C ILE A 544 -3.33 -31.26 -9.22
N ARG A 545 -4.04 -31.40 -10.36
CA ARG A 545 -4.24 -32.71 -11.01
C ARG A 545 -2.94 -33.36 -11.44
N LYS A 546 -1.94 -32.61 -11.93
CA LYS A 546 -0.61 -33.16 -12.28
C LYS A 546 0.09 -33.76 -11.06
N VAL A 547 0.11 -33.05 -9.94
CA VAL A 547 0.78 -33.51 -8.73
C VAL A 547 0.05 -34.71 -8.11
N LEU A 548 -1.28 -34.70 -8.10
CA LEU A 548 -2.06 -35.85 -7.63
C LEU A 548 -1.94 -37.05 -8.57
N SER A 549 -1.84 -36.84 -9.89
CA SER A 549 -1.55 -37.92 -10.86
C SER A 549 -0.19 -38.55 -10.60
N MET A 550 0.83 -37.73 -10.32
CA MET A 550 2.17 -38.20 -9.94
C MET A 550 2.12 -39.04 -8.66
N ARG A 551 1.38 -38.58 -7.64
CA ARG A 551 1.19 -39.33 -6.39
C ARG A 551 0.58 -40.70 -6.66
N TRP A 552 -0.49 -40.74 -7.45
CA TRP A 552 -1.19 -41.97 -7.79
C TRP A 552 -0.29 -42.95 -8.56
N VAL A 553 0.39 -42.51 -9.62
CA VAL A 553 1.32 -43.38 -10.37
C VAL A 553 2.48 -43.85 -9.49
N THR A 554 2.92 -43.02 -8.53
CA THR A 554 3.96 -43.39 -7.56
C THR A 554 3.46 -44.48 -6.59
N SER A 555 2.19 -44.45 -6.17
CA SER A 555 1.63 -45.51 -5.31
C SER A 555 1.50 -46.85 -6.02
N GLU A 556 1.35 -46.87 -7.35
CA GLU A 556 1.27 -48.11 -8.13
C GLU A 556 2.58 -48.91 -8.16
N PHE A 557 3.73 -48.28 -7.82
CA PHE A 557 4.98 -49.01 -7.62
C PHE A 557 4.95 -49.98 -6.43
N LEU A 558 3.93 -49.92 -5.57
CA LEU A 558 3.71 -50.93 -4.55
C LEU A 558 3.61 -52.33 -5.18
N ASN A 559 2.98 -52.45 -6.35
CA ASN A 559 2.83 -53.72 -7.09
C ASN A 559 4.16 -54.23 -7.69
N ALA A 560 5.19 -53.38 -7.70
CA ALA A 560 6.54 -53.71 -8.18
C ALA A 560 7.52 -54.04 -7.05
N CYS A 561 7.16 -53.73 -5.81
CA CYS A 561 8.00 -53.96 -4.62
C CYS A 561 7.74 -55.35 -4.03
N THR A 562 8.76 -55.96 -3.43
CA THR A 562 8.63 -57.28 -2.78
C THR A 562 7.77 -57.22 -1.53
N ASP A 563 7.80 -56.08 -0.84
CA ASP A 563 7.01 -55.82 0.36
C ASP A 563 6.76 -54.31 0.56
N ILE A 564 5.87 -54.00 1.50
CA ILE A 564 5.48 -52.64 1.89
C ILE A 564 6.67 -51.85 2.47
N HIS A 565 7.62 -52.52 3.12
CA HIS A 565 8.78 -51.84 3.72
C HIS A 565 9.73 -51.31 2.63
N GLN A 566 9.98 -52.10 1.58
CA GLN A 566 10.75 -51.68 0.41
C GLN A 566 10.06 -50.51 -0.30
N PHE A 567 8.73 -50.58 -0.46
CA PHE A 567 7.96 -49.48 -1.03
C PHE A 567 8.13 -48.18 -0.22
N HIS A 568 7.95 -48.23 1.11
CA HIS A 568 8.12 -47.06 1.95
C HIS A 568 9.55 -46.52 1.92
N THR A 569 10.55 -47.39 1.87
CA THR A 569 11.97 -47.00 1.81
C THR A 569 12.29 -46.24 0.52
N VAL A 570 11.75 -46.67 -0.62
CA VAL A 570 12.09 -46.12 -1.94
C VAL A 570 11.14 -45.00 -2.37
N HIS A 571 9.82 -45.21 -2.24
CA HIS A 571 8.76 -44.34 -2.77
C HIS A 571 8.05 -43.52 -1.69
N GLY A 572 8.09 -43.95 -0.43
CA GLY A 572 7.31 -43.36 0.67
C GLY A 572 7.57 -41.87 0.88
N ASN A 573 8.83 -41.43 0.82
CA ASN A 573 9.19 -40.02 1.01
C ASN A 573 8.58 -39.10 -0.06
N VAL A 574 8.34 -39.59 -1.28
CA VAL A 574 7.73 -38.81 -2.36
C VAL A 574 6.25 -38.62 -2.12
N ILE A 575 5.55 -39.68 -1.69
CA ILE A 575 4.13 -39.62 -1.31
C ILE A 575 3.95 -38.64 -0.16
N LEU A 576 4.75 -38.77 0.91
CA LEU A 576 4.71 -37.86 2.05
C LEU A 576 4.99 -36.41 1.65
N ARG A 577 5.93 -36.19 0.72
CA ARG A 577 6.22 -34.84 0.23
C ARG A 577 5.04 -34.25 -0.54
N ILE A 578 4.38 -35.05 -1.39
CA ILE A 578 3.20 -34.59 -2.12
C ILE A 578 2.04 -34.29 -1.15
N ASP A 579 1.81 -35.15 -0.16
CA ASP A 579 0.78 -34.96 0.85
C ASP A 579 1.03 -33.70 1.67
N ALA A 580 2.28 -33.44 2.05
CA ALA A 580 2.68 -32.19 2.70
C ALA A 580 2.39 -30.98 1.81
N ILE A 581 2.76 -31.01 0.52
CA ILE A 581 2.48 -29.92 -0.43
C ILE A 581 0.97 -29.66 -0.57
N MET A 582 0.14 -30.70 -0.60
CA MET A 582 -1.32 -30.53 -0.68
C MET A 582 -1.92 -30.01 0.63
N ALA A 583 -1.43 -30.49 1.78
CA ALA A 583 -1.84 -30.00 3.08
C ALA A 583 -1.46 -28.52 3.28
N GLU A 584 -0.25 -28.15 2.89
CA GLU A 584 0.22 -26.76 2.81
C GLU A 584 -0.74 -25.94 1.93
N LEU A 585 -1.07 -26.40 0.71
CA LEU A 585 -2.00 -25.70 -0.17
C LEU A 585 -3.39 -25.46 0.47
N VAL A 586 -3.95 -26.45 1.16
CA VAL A 586 -5.25 -26.32 1.87
C VAL A 586 -5.15 -25.34 3.03
N GLN A 587 -4.03 -25.32 3.75
CA GLN A 587 -3.80 -24.37 4.83
C GLN A 587 -3.81 -22.92 4.33
N PHE A 588 -3.28 -22.68 3.13
CA PHE A 588 -3.23 -21.34 2.51
C PHE A 588 -4.49 -20.95 1.75
N ARG A 589 -5.18 -21.92 1.16
CA ARG A 589 -6.44 -21.75 0.42
C ARG A 589 -7.45 -22.79 0.89
N PRO A 590 -8.19 -22.51 1.96
CA PRO A 590 -9.20 -23.44 2.47
C PRO A 590 -10.21 -23.87 1.39
N GLU A 591 -10.52 -22.98 0.44
CA GLU A 591 -11.37 -23.25 -0.72
C GLU A 591 -10.79 -24.32 -1.68
N ALA A 592 -9.47 -24.52 -1.70
CA ALA A 592 -8.82 -25.56 -2.51
C ALA A 592 -9.10 -26.98 -1.98
N LYS A 593 -9.55 -27.13 -0.74
CA LYS A 593 -9.86 -28.43 -0.13
C LYS A 593 -10.89 -29.21 -0.96
N ALA A 594 -12.02 -28.56 -1.29
CA ALA A 594 -13.07 -29.18 -2.08
C ALA A 594 -12.58 -29.55 -3.50
N LEU A 595 -11.68 -28.75 -4.07
CA LEU A 595 -11.06 -29.02 -5.37
C LEU A 595 -10.13 -30.24 -5.31
N ILE A 596 -9.26 -30.33 -4.31
CA ILE A 596 -8.32 -31.44 -4.12
C ILE A 596 -9.08 -32.74 -3.86
N GLU A 597 -10.09 -32.72 -3.00
CA GLU A 597 -10.94 -33.87 -2.70
C GLU A 597 -11.65 -34.38 -3.97
N ARG A 598 -12.26 -33.47 -4.75
CA ARG A 598 -12.90 -33.81 -6.02
C ARG A 598 -11.91 -34.42 -7.01
N ILE A 599 -10.75 -33.79 -7.25
CA ILE A 599 -9.75 -34.30 -8.21
C ILE A 599 -9.20 -35.66 -7.75
N THR A 600 -9.00 -35.85 -6.45
CA THR A 600 -8.55 -37.12 -5.88
C THR A 600 -9.56 -38.23 -6.16
N GLN A 601 -10.86 -37.97 -5.93
CA GLN A 601 -11.93 -38.92 -6.29
C GLN A 601 -11.96 -39.21 -7.79
N GLU A 602 -11.86 -38.18 -8.64
CA GLU A 602 -11.84 -38.37 -10.09
C GLU A 602 -10.66 -39.22 -10.58
N ILE A 603 -9.48 -39.09 -9.96
CA ILE A 603 -8.31 -39.93 -10.28
C ILE A 603 -8.52 -41.37 -9.79
N LEU A 604 -9.02 -41.56 -8.56
CA LEU A 604 -9.20 -42.88 -7.97
C LEU A 604 -10.33 -43.69 -8.62
N GLU A 605 -11.46 -43.05 -8.94
CA GLU A 605 -12.66 -43.72 -9.42
C GLU A 605 -12.73 -43.76 -10.95
N ASN A 606 -12.30 -42.69 -11.62
CA ASN A 606 -12.46 -42.52 -13.07
C ASN A 606 -11.14 -42.57 -13.84
N PHE A 607 -10.01 -42.80 -13.17
CA PHE A 607 -8.69 -42.86 -13.79
C PHE A 607 -8.32 -41.60 -14.60
N HIS A 608 -8.82 -40.43 -14.18
CA HIS A 608 -8.59 -39.15 -14.85
C HIS A 608 -7.19 -38.55 -14.57
N LEU A 609 -6.14 -39.30 -14.93
CA LEU A 609 -4.75 -38.83 -14.91
C LEU A 609 -4.51 -37.80 -16.02
N THR A 610 -3.50 -36.95 -15.85
CA THR A 610 -3.04 -36.10 -16.97
C THR A 610 -2.25 -36.93 -18.00
N ASP A 611 -2.32 -36.56 -19.28
CA ASP A 611 -1.73 -37.28 -20.42
C ASP A 611 -0.33 -37.86 -20.20
N TYR A 612 0.57 -37.09 -19.58
CA TYR A 612 1.94 -37.56 -19.34
C TYR A 612 1.97 -38.73 -18.35
N TRP A 613 1.27 -38.61 -17.22
CA TRP A 613 1.25 -39.61 -16.16
C TRP A 613 0.51 -40.87 -16.61
N GLU A 614 -0.55 -40.73 -17.39
CA GLU A 614 -1.25 -41.85 -18.03
C GLU A 614 -0.33 -42.63 -19.00
N ARG A 615 0.42 -41.91 -19.86
CA ARG A 615 1.40 -42.53 -20.76
C ARG A 615 2.56 -43.18 -20.03
N LEU A 616 3.01 -42.59 -18.93
CA LEU A 616 4.06 -43.17 -18.09
C LEU A 616 3.55 -44.46 -17.44
N TYR A 617 2.37 -44.43 -16.81
CA TYR A 617 1.74 -45.61 -16.22
C TYR A 617 1.53 -46.74 -17.24
N SER A 618 0.95 -46.42 -18.39
CA SER A 618 0.76 -47.38 -19.49
C SER A 618 2.07 -48.02 -19.95
N ARG A 619 3.16 -47.25 -19.96
CA ARG A 619 4.50 -47.75 -20.31
C ARG A 619 5.02 -48.69 -19.24
N LEU A 620 4.88 -48.33 -17.97
CA LEU A 620 5.31 -49.14 -16.83
C LEU A 620 4.62 -50.52 -16.82
N ILE A 621 3.32 -50.57 -17.14
CA ILE A 621 2.57 -51.83 -17.34
C ILE A 621 3.13 -52.63 -18.53
N ARG A 622 3.27 -51.99 -19.70
CA ARG A 622 3.78 -52.66 -20.91
C ARG A 622 5.18 -53.25 -20.72
N THR A 623 6.04 -52.56 -19.96
CA THR A 623 7.39 -53.03 -19.63
C THR A 623 7.42 -53.97 -18.42
N LYS A 624 6.26 -54.33 -17.84
CA LYS A 624 6.11 -55.19 -16.65
C LYS A 624 6.90 -54.71 -15.44
N VAL A 625 7.04 -53.38 -15.31
CA VAL A 625 7.64 -52.75 -14.12
C VAL A 625 6.60 -52.72 -13.00
N ILE A 626 5.34 -52.44 -13.33
CA ILE A 626 4.17 -52.57 -12.46
C ILE A 626 3.18 -53.52 -13.13
N GLN A 627 2.36 -54.23 -12.34
CA GLN A 627 1.40 -55.22 -12.84
C GLN A 627 0.08 -54.60 -13.28
#